data_AF-A0A8T1GPF6-F1
#
_entry.id   AF-A0A8T1GPF6-F1
#
_cell.length_a   1.000
_cell.length_b   1.000
_cell.length_c   1.000
_cell.angle_alpha   90.00
_cell.angle_beta   90.00
_cell.angle_gamma   90.00
#
_symmetry.space_group_name_H-M   'P 1'
#
loop_
_entity.id
_entity.type
_entity.pdbx_description
1 polymer ?
#
loop_
_entity_poly.entity_id
_entity_poly.type
_entity_poly.pdbx_seq_one_letter_code
_entity_poly.pdbx_strand_id
1 'polypeptide(L)'
;MLEAEPNCPVTHNGVTFHPMDLKALISDIYDGASISTLFTGTRFNGGSNTPDEYGRHSSAAYRDLNPAFFHITAANLLGKLNATFIADVTAGSEVWNQPVRGFKVYEQTEMSLEEAAQTFYGLETYPWNAAAKSIVYVKSRLSWIFETYTDGGLVSSGQVDQFTTGAYY
;
A
#
# COMPACT_ATOMS: atom_id res chain seq x y z
N MET A 1 -8.72 -4.44 -9.84
CA MET A 1 -7.87 -5.64 -9.95
C MET A 1 -8.25 -6.34 -11.24
N LEU A 2 -7.30 -6.98 -11.93
CA LEU A 2 -7.43 -7.35 -13.35
C LEU A 2 -8.35 -8.55 -13.60
N GLU A 3 -8.36 -9.52 -12.69
CA GLU A 3 -9.15 -10.75 -12.83
C GLU A 3 -10.37 -10.75 -11.90
N ALA A 4 -11.46 -11.36 -12.38
CA ALA A 4 -12.59 -11.68 -11.53
C ALA A 4 -12.27 -12.88 -10.64
N GLU A 5 -12.77 -12.89 -9.41
CA GLU A 5 -12.53 -14.00 -8.50
C GLU A 5 -13.26 -15.28 -8.98
N PRO A 6 -12.59 -16.44 -9.03
CA PRO A 6 -13.27 -17.72 -9.19
C PRO A 6 -14.24 -17.98 -8.02
N ASN A 7 -15.52 -18.27 -8.32
CA ASN A 7 -16.56 -18.40 -7.29
C ASN A 7 -16.99 -19.84 -7.01
N CYS A 8 -16.87 -20.75 -7.98
CA CYS A 8 -17.29 -22.14 -7.85
C CYS A 8 -16.39 -23.10 -8.64
N PRO A 9 -16.37 -24.40 -8.31
CA PRO A 9 -15.60 -25.39 -9.05
C PRO A 9 -16.07 -25.54 -10.50
N VAL A 10 -15.14 -25.87 -11.39
CA VAL A 10 -15.39 -26.12 -12.82
C VAL A 10 -14.76 -27.44 -13.24
N THR A 11 -15.53 -28.30 -13.90
CA THR A 11 -15.01 -29.56 -14.45
C THR A 11 -14.66 -29.41 -15.93
N HIS A 12 -13.41 -29.75 -16.28
CA HIS A 12 -12.94 -29.79 -17.66
C HIS A 12 -12.22 -31.12 -17.92
N ASN A 13 -12.62 -31.84 -18.98
CA ASN A 13 -12.07 -33.15 -19.36
C ASN A 13 -12.01 -34.18 -18.21
N GLY A 14 -13.05 -34.20 -17.37
CA GLY A 14 -13.17 -35.15 -16.25
C GLY A 14 -12.36 -34.77 -15.00
N VAL A 15 -11.66 -33.63 -14.99
CA VAL A 15 -10.95 -33.09 -13.82
C VAL A 15 -11.70 -31.87 -13.29
N THR A 16 -11.97 -31.83 -11.99
CA THR A 16 -12.59 -30.68 -11.33
C THR A 16 -11.53 -29.75 -10.77
N PHE A 17 -11.57 -28.50 -11.18
CA PHE A 17 -10.75 -27.41 -10.68
C PHE A 17 -11.56 -26.59 -9.67
N HIS A 18 -11.06 -26.49 -8.46
CA HIS A 18 -11.63 -25.66 -7.42
C HIS A 18 -11.25 -24.18 -7.63
N PRO A 19 -12.00 -23.21 -7.06
CA PRO A 19 -11.61 -21.81 -7.08
C PRO A 19 -10.16 -21.57 -6.65
N MET A 20 -9.66 -22.29 -5.64
CA MET A 20 -8.27 -22.20 -5.20
C MET A 20 -7.27 -22.71 -6.26
N ASP A 21 -7.59 -23.77 -6.99
CA ASP A 21 -6.75 -24.27 -8.09
C ASP A 21 -6.65 -23.23 -9.21
N LEU A 22 -7.77 -22.60 -9.55
CA LEU A 22 -7.83 -21.55 -10.57
C LEU A 22 -7.04 -20.31 -10.14
N LYS A 23 -7.12 -19.92 -8.85
CA LYS A 23 -6.30 -18.85 -8.25
C LYS A 23 -4.80 -19.19 -8.32
N ALA A 24 -4.41 -20.43 -8.10
CA ALA A 24 -3.01 -20.86 -8.22
C ALA A 24 -2.52 -20.80 -9.68
N LEU A 25 -3.28 -21.36 -10.62
CA LEU A 25 -2.92 -21.37 -12.04
C LEU A 25 -2.79 -19.97 -12.63
N ILE A 26 -3.74 -19.07 -12.34
CA ILE A 26 -3.67 -17.69 -12.86
C ILE A 26 -2.48 -16.94 -12.24
N SER A 27 -2.16 -17.18 -10.97
CA SER A 27 -1.00 -16.55 -10.33
C SER A 27 0.31 -16.98 -11.00
N ASP A 28 0.45 -18.26 -11.32
CA ASP A 28 1.60 -18.81 -12.06
C ASP A 28 1.71 -18.22 -13.49
N ILE A 29 0.58 -18.02 -14.18
CA ILE A 29 0.55 -17.34 -15.47
C ILE A 29 1.08 -15.90 -15.35
N TYR A 30 0.66 -15.15 -14.33
CA TYR A 30 1.10 -13.77 -14.12
C TYR A 30 2.59 -13.66 -13.75
N ASP A 31 3.17 -14.68 -13.10
CA ASP A 31 4.62 -14.77 -12.84
C ASP A 31 5.43 -14.92 -14.15
N GLY A 32 4.98 -15.80 -15.04
CA GLY A 32 5.65 -16.04 -16.32
C GLY A 32 5.35 -15.01 -17.42
N ALA A 33 4.29 -14.21 -17.28
CA ALA A 33 3.84 -13.27 -18.30
C ALA A 33 4.53 -11.90 -18.19
N SER A 34 4.79 -11.27 -19.34
CA SER A 34 5.23 -9.86 -19.37
C SER A 34 4.04 -8.92 -19.20
N ILE A 35 3.79 -8.50 -17.96
CA ILE A 35 2.73 -7.54 -17.62
C ILE A 35 3.31 -6.12 -17.59
N SER A 36 2.66 -5.19 -18.28
CA SER A 36 3.05 -3.77 -18.24
C SER A 36 2.73 -3.18 -16.86
N THR A 37 3.74 -2.68 -16.16
CA THR A 37 3.59 -2.06 -14.84
C THR A 37 4.06 -0.61 -14.84
N LEU A 38 3.30 0.28 -14.21
CA LEU A 38 3.80 1.58 -13.79
C LEU A 38 4.39 1.44 -12.37
N PHE A 39 5.72 1.39 -12.28
CA PHE A 39 6.42 1.23 -11.00
C PHE A 39 6.80 2.60 -10.42
N THR A 40 6.48 2.83 -9.15
CA THR A 40 6.81 4.07 -8.43
C THR A 40 7.34 3.74 -7.03
N GLY A 41 8.32 4.52 -6.56
CA GLY A 41 9.17 4.11 -5.44
C GLY A 41 10.41 3.39 -5.94
N THR A 42 11.47 3.40 -5.14
CA THR A 42 12.74 2.75 -5.48
C THR A 42 13.24 2.00 -4.27
N ARG A 43 13.34 0.67 -4.38
CA ARG A 43 13.83 -0.15 -3.28
C ARG A 43 15.22 0.29 -2.84
N PHE A 44 15.39 0.46 -1.54
CA PHE A 44 16.70 0.66 -0.92
C PHE A 44 17.39 -0.69 -0.67
N ASN A 45 18.52 -0.94 -1.36
CA ASN A 45 19.32 -2.16 -1.21
C ASN A 45 20.60 -1.96 -0.38
N GLY A 46 20.69 -0.88 0.41
CA GLY A 46 21.94 -0.44 1.05
C GLY A 46 22.19 -0.96 2.47
N GLY A 47 21.38 -1.89 2.99
CA GLY A 47 21.52 -2.41 4.36
C GLY A 47 20.80 -1.56 5.41
N SER A 48 21.37 -1.43 6.62
CA SER A 48 20.77 -0.63 7.70
C SER A 48 21.01 0.86 7.50
N ASN A 49 20.02 1.68 7.86
CA ASN A 49 20.12 3.13 7.81
C ASN A 49 19.66 3.72 9.15
N THR A 50 20.43 4.64 9.70
CA THR A 50 20.14 5.30 10.98
C THR A 50 19.29 6.56 10.74
N PRO A 51 18.17 6.73 11.45
CA PRO A 51 17.46 8.02 11.50
C PRO A 51 18.33 9.12 12.11
N ASP A 52 18.08 10.37 11.71
CA ASP A 52 18.58 11.54 12.44
C ASP A 52 17.81 11.76 13.75
N GLU A 53 18.14 12.83 14.48
CA GLU A 53 17.51 13.19 15.75
C GLU A 53 15.99 13.44 15.65
N TYR A 54 15.47 13.65 14.44
CA TYR A 54 14.06 13.88 14.14
C TYR A 54 13.36 12.66 13.56
N GLY A 55 14.02 11.49 13.58
CA GLY A 55 13.47 10.24 13.05
C GLY A 55 13.52 10.14 11.52
N ARG A 56 14.14 11.11 10.84
CA ARG A 56 14.27 11.09 9.38
C ARG A 56 15.51 10.28 9.01
N HIS A 57 15.29 9.21 8.26
CA HIS A 57 16.35 8.42 7.62
C HIS A 57 17.28 9.31 6.80
N SER A 58 18.61 9.23 7.00
CA SER A 58 19.58 10.12 6.35
C SER A 58 19.70 9.94 4.83
N SER A 59 19.69 8.68 4.37
CA SER A 59 19.70 8.34 2.95
C SER A 59 18.40 8.77 2.24
N ALA A 60 18.52 9.50 1.13
CA ALA A 60 17.39 9.85 0.27
C ALA A 60 16.74 8.62 -0.36
N ALA A 61 17.54 7.59 -0.66
CA ALA A 61 17.03 6.33 -1.23
C ALA A 61 16.19 5.53 -0.22
N TYR A 62 16.32 5.79 1.09
CA TYR A 62 15.43 5.21 2.11
C TYR A 62 14.12 5.98 2.23
N ARG A 63 14.09 7.23 1.73
CA ARG A 63 12.90 8.10 1.69
C ARG A 63 12.32 8.12 0.28
N ASP A 64 12.36 6.97 -0.39
CA ASP A 64 12.00 6.82 -1.80
C ASP A 64 10.52 7.11 -2.07
N LEU A 65 9.64 6.77 -1.10
CA LEU A 65 8.22 7.06 -1.17
C LEU A 65 7.88 8.29 -0.31
N ASN A 66 7.64 9.42 -0.99
CA ASN A 66 7.22 10.65 -0.32
C ASN A 66 5.77 10.53 0.22
N PRO A 67 5.48 10.91 1.47
CA PRO A 67 4.14 10.82 2.05
C PRO A 67 3.07 11.65 1.30
N ALA A 68 3.44 12.78 0.69
CA ALA A 68 2.54 13.55 -0.16
C ALA A 68 2.17 12.79 -1.45
N PHE A 69 3.16 12.13 -2.08
CA PHE A 69 2.91 11.28 -3.25
C PHE A 69 2.00 10.10 -2.88
N PHE A 70 2.28 9.43 -1.75
CA PHE A 70 1.45 8.35 -1.24
C PHE A 70 0.00 8.80 -1.04
N HIS A 71 -0.22 9.90 -0.32
CA HIS A 71 -1.57 10.43 -0.06
C HIS A 71 -2.31 10.77 -1.35
N ILE A 72 -1.67 11.53 -2.26
CA ILE A 72 -2.28 11.93 -3.54
C ILE A 72 -2.61 10.69 -4.38
N THR A 73 -1.70 9.74 -4.48
CA THR A 73 -1.88 8.53 -5.29
C THR A 73 -3.01 7.66 -4.74
N ALA A 74 -2.98 7.36 -3.44
CA ALA A 74 -4.00 6.54 -2.79
C ALA A 74 -5.38 7.19 -2.87
N ALA A 75 -5.49 8.49 -2.57
CA ALA A 75 -6.76 9.21 -2.64
C ALA A 75 -7.32 9.29 -4.08
N ASN A 76 -6.47 9.53 -5.09
CA ASN A 76 -6.95 9.62 -6.47
C ASN A 76 -7.29 8.26 -7.06
N LEU A 77 -6.41 7.25 -6.94
CA LEU A 77 -6.67 5.93 -7.52
C LEU A 77 -7.93 5.31 -6.91
N LEU A 78 -7.98 5.23 -5.57
CA LEU A 78 -9.10 4.55 -4.88
C LEU A 78 -10.36 5.41 -4.81
N GLY A 79 -10.22 6.73 -4.61
CA GLY A 79 -11.35 7.62 -4.36
C GLY A 79 -11.96 8.26 -5.60
N LYS A 80 -11.17 8.52 -6.66
CA LYS A 80 -11.63 9.26 -7.85
C LYS A 80 -11.62 8.45 -9.13
N LEU A 81 -10.68 7.53 -9.27
CA LEU A 81 -10.45 6.81 -10.52
C LEU A 81 -11.02 5.40 -10.51
N ASN A 82 -11.62 4.97 -9.40
CA ASN A 82 -12.13 3.60 -9.20
C ASN A 82 -11.08 2.54 -9.58
N ALA A 83 -9.83 2.81 -9.21
CA ALA A 83 -8.67 2.00 -9.50
C ALA A 83 -7.98 1.59 -8.19
N THR A 84 -7.12 0.58 -8.25
CA THR A 84 -6.28 0.19 -7.12
C THR A 84 -4.87 -0.12 -7.60
N PHE A 85 -3.96 -0.38 -6.67
CA PHE A 85 -2.55 -0.63 -6.89
C PHE A 85 -2.05 -1.74 -5.97
N ILE A 86 -0.83 -2.21 -6.22
CA ILE A 86 -0.10 -3.16 -5.38
C ILE A 86 0.91 -2.34 -4.58
N ALA A 87 1.05 -2.65 -3.29
CA ALA A 87 2.02 -1.99 -2.41
C ALA A 87 2.93 -3.03 -1.75
N ASP A 88 4.21 -2.69 -1.61
CA ASP A 88 5.05 -3.33 -0.60
C ASP A 88 4.67 -2.75 0.76
N VAL A 89 4.06 -3.58 1.60
CA VAL A 89 3.53 -3.16 2.91
C VAL A 89 4.52 -3.37 4.04
N THR A 90 5.72 -3.86 3.71
CA THR A 90 6.83 -4.01 4.64
C THR A 90 7.96 -3.06 4.27
N ALA A 91 8.51 -2.34 5.25
CA ALA A 91 9.71 -1.51 5.05
C ALA A 91 11.00 -2.29 5.38
N GLY A 92 10.98 -3.61 5.14
CA GLY A 92 12.02 -4.56 5.55
C GLY A 92 12.93 -5.00 4.40
N SER A 93 13.73 -6.04 4.66
CA SER A 93 14.57 -6.65 3.62
C SER A 93 13.80 -7.48 2.61
N GLU A 94 12.70 -8.11 3.05
CA GLU A 94 11.81 -8.89 2.19
C GLU A 94 10.89 -7.95 1.41
N VAL A 95 10.37 -8.43 0.27
CA VAL A 95 9.43 -7.70 -0.57
C VAL A 95 8.08 -8.40 -0.49
N TRP A 96 7.06 -7.71 0.03
CA TRP A 96 5.73 -8.27 0.23
C TRP A 96 4.67 -7.49 -0.54
N ASN A 97 4.33 -7.97 -1.73
CA ASN A 97 3.40 -7.32 -2.65
C ASN A 97 1.94 -7.64 -2.28
N GLN A 98 1.22 -6.67 -1.72
CA GLN A 98 -0.17 -6.84 -1.34
C GLN A 98 -1.10 -5.97 -2.20
N PRO A 99 -2.21 -6.51 -2.71
CA PRO A 99 -3.18 -5.71 -3.42
C PRO A 99 -3.96 -4.82 -2.45
N VAL A 100 -3.95 -3.51 -2.71
CA VAL A 100 -4.64 -2.55 -1.87
C VAL A 100 -6.15 -2.68 -2.08
N ARG A 101 -6.88 -2.71 -0.97
CA ARG A 101 -8.35 -2.78 -0.92
C ARG A 101 -8.97 -1.40 -0.67
N GLY A 102 -8.30 -0.55 0.11
CA GLY A 102 -8.86 0.75 0.45
C GLY A 102 -7.88 1.70 1.12
N PHE A 103 -8.27 2.97 1.13
CA PHE A 103 -7.55 4.06 1.79
C PHE A 103 -8.56 4.95 2.47
N LYS A 104 -8.33 5.27 3.74
CA LYS A 104 -9.23 6.13 4.51
C LYS A 104 -8.43 7.12 5.33
N VAL A 105 -8.78 8.40 5.20
CA VAL A 105 -8.27 9.47 6.06
C VAL A 105 -9.16 9.54 7.31
N TYR A 106 -8.55 9.45 8.49
CA TYR A 106 -9.22 9.47 9.78
C TYR A 106 -9.11 10.83 10.47
N GLU A 107 -8.02 11.56 10.22
CA GLU A 107 -7.78 12.87 10.81
C GLU A 107 -7.08 13.79 9.80
N GLN A 108 -7.49 15.06 9.81
CA GLN A 108 -6.81 16.15 9.14
C GLN A 108 -6.84 17.34 10.10
N THR A 109 -5.66 17.78 10.54
CA THR A 109 -5.52 18.87 11.50
C THR A 109 -4.59 19.91 10.91
N GLU A 110 -5.14 21.09 10.60
CA GLU A 110 -4.38 22.23 10.10
C GLU A 110 -3.45 22.77 11.21
N MET A 111 -2.22 23.12 10.82
CA MET A 111 -1.19 23.64 11.71
C MET A 111 -0.40 24.75 10.99
N SER A 112 0.04 25.75 11.74
CA SER A 112 1.09 26.65 11.26
C SER A 112 2.43 25.92 11.11
N LEU A 113 3.40 26.57 10.46
CA LEU A 113 4.75 26.03 10.33
C LEU A 113 5.42 25.93 11.71
N GLU A 114 5.22 26.94 12.56
CA GLU A 114 5.78 27.03 13.91
C GLU A 114 5.17 25.95 14.82
N GLU A 115 3.85 25.78 14.77
CA GLU A 115 3.14 24.74 15.53
C GLU A 115 3.63 23.34 15.15
N ALA A 116 3.74 23.06 13.85
CA ALA A 116 4.22 21.77 13.37
C ALA A 116 5.71 21.54 13.72
N ALA A 117 6.55 22.55 13.56
CA ALA A 117 7.98 22.47 13.90
C ALA A 117 8.18 22.15 15.39
N GLN A 118 7.44 22.85 16.26
CA GLN A 118 7.53 22.65 17.69
C GLN A 118 6.94 21.29 18.11
N THR A 119 5.79 20.92 17.57
CA THR A 119 5.06 19.70 17.97
C THR A 119 5.80 18.43 17.61
N PHE A 120 6.35 18.34 16.39
CA PHE A 120 6.96 17.10 15.89
C PHE A 120 8.47 17.04 16.05
N TYR A 121 9.14 18.20 16.15
CA TYR A 121 10.61 18.27 16.11
C TYR A 121 11.20 19.10 17.25
N GLY A 122 10.40 19.78 18.07
CA GLY A 122 10.90 20.67 19.13
C GLY A 122 11.67 21.88 18.59
N LEU A 123 11.35 22.32 17.36
CA LEU A 123 12.02 23.40 16.66
C LEU A 123 11.14 24.65 16.55
N GLU A 124 11.77 25.82 16.56
CA GLU A 124 11.06 27.10 16.35
C GLU A 124 10.65 27.31 14.88
N THR A 125 11.38 26.73 13.93
CA THR A 125 11.15 26.92 12.49
C THR A 125 11.08 25.58 11.77
N TYR A 126 10.18 25.46 10.78
CA TYR A 126 10.01 24.24 9.99
C TYR A 126 11.11 24.13 8.93
N PRO A 127 12.07 23.19 9.04
CA PRO A 127 13.27 23.21 8.20
C PRO A 127 13.11 22.43 6.89
N TRP A 128 12.04 21.65 6.74
CA TRP A 128 11.98 20.59 5.73
C TRP A 128 11.57 21.04 4.33
N ASN A 129 10.92 22.21 4.21
CA ASN A 129 10.56 22.80 2.94
C ASN A 129 10.38 24.32 3.07
N ALA A 130 11.35 25.09 2.57
CA ALA A 130 11.32 26.55 2.61
C ALA A 130 10.14 27.17 1.82
N ALA A 131 9.55 26.44 0.88
CA ALA A 131 8.39 26.89 0.12
C ALA A 131 7.04 26.59 0.82
N ALA A 132 7.04 25.77 1.88
CA ALA A 132 5.83 25.44 2.62
C ALA A 132 5.20 26.70 3.23
N LYS A 133 3.87 26.73 3.29
CA LYS A 133 3.09 27.87 3.83
C LYS A 133 2.23 27.48 5.03
N SER A 134 1.83 26.23 5.10
CA SER A 134 1.10 25.62 6.21
C SER A 134 1.37 24.11 6.21
N ILE A 135 1.01 23.45 7.31
CA ILE A 135 1.08 22.00 7.45
C ILE A 135 -0.32 21.49 7.76
N VAL A 136 -0.63 20.29 7.25
CA VAL A 136 -1.79 19.52 7.70
C VAL A 136 -1.26 18.20 8.23
N TYR A 137 -1.45 17.95 9.51
CA TYR A 137 -1.25 16.62 10.08
C TYR A 137 -2.34 15.70 9.55
N VAL A 138 -1.96 14.54 9.02
CA VAL A 138 -2.88 13.57 8.46
C VAL A 138 -2.64 12.23 9.13
N LYS A 139 -3.71 11.63 9.66
CA LYS A 139 -3.74 10.23 10.06
C LYS A 139 -4.61 9.46 9.08
N SER A 140 -4.04 8.49 8.41
CA SER A 140 -4.70 7.69 7.38
C SER A 140 -4.47 6.20 7.60
N ARG A 141 -5.30 5.36 6.99
CA ARG A 141 -5.14 3.90 6.99
C ARG A 141 -5.15 3.39 5.57
N LEU A 142 -4.13 2.64 5.20
CA LEU A 142 -4.13 1.78 4.02
C LEU A 142 -4.61 0.39 4.43
N SER A 143 -5.52 -0.19 3.66
CA SER A 143 -6.01 -1.54 3.86
C SER A 143 -5.72 -2.40 2.64
N TRP A 144 -5.26 -3.63 2.84
CA TRP A 144 -4.88 -4.56 1.78
C TRP A 144 -5.34 -5.99 2.12
N ILE A 145 -5.39 -6.85 1.10
CA ILE A 145 -5.68 -8.27 1.27
C ILE A 145 -4.37 -9.01 1.61
N PHE A 146 -4.42 -10.00 2.50
CA PHE A 146 -3.30 -10.91 2.77
C PHE A 146 -3.62 -12.36 2.38
N GLU A 147 -2.61 -13.21 2.36
CA GLU A 147 -2.65 -14.56 1.81
C GLU A 147 -3.55 -15.52 2.62
N THR A 148 -4.20 -16.43 1.90
CA THR A 148 -4.97 -17.54 2.49
C THR A 148 -5.08 -18.70 1.51
N TYR A 149 -5.30 -19.91 2.04
CA TYR A 149 -5.62 -21.12 1.27
C TYR A 149 -7.12 -21.47 1.31
N THR A 150 -7.96 -20.56 1.82
CA THR A 150 -9.41 -20.77 1.87
C THR A 150 -9.99 -20.84 0.46
N ASP A 151 -10.57 -21.99 0.11
CA ASP A 151 -11.25 -22.20 -1.18
C ASP A 151 -12.58 -21.45 -1.25
N GLY A 152 -13.06 -21.20 -2.48
CA GLY A 152 -14.31 -20.49 -2.76
C GLY A 152 -14.14 -19.04 -3.22
N GLY A 153 -15.29 -18.42 -3.55
CA GLY A 153 -15.41 -16.99 -3.85
C GLY A 153 -15.53 -16.17 -2.58
N LEU A 154 -14.40 -15.68 -2.07
CA LEU A 154 -14.30 -14.98 -0.78
C LEU A 154 -14.83 -13.55 -0.85
N VAL A 155 -14.74 -12.91 -2.01
CA VAL A 155 -15.26 -11.56 -2.24
C VAL A 155 -16.79 -11.59 -2.28
N SER A 156 -17.36 -12.50 -3.07
CA SER A 156 -18.82 -12.62 -3.21
C SER A 156 -19.51 -13.11 -1.94
N SER A 157 -18.81 -13.91 -1.11
CA SER A 157 -19.30 -14.36 0.19
C SER A 157 -19.10 -13.35 1.33
N GLY A 158 -18.34 -12.28 1.11
CA GLY A 158 -17.93 -11.31 2.15
C GLY A 158 -16.83 -11.82 3.08
N GLN A 159 -16.34 -13.05 2.91
CA GLN A 159 -15.26 -13.61 3.73
C GLN A 159 -13.92 -12.91 3.51
N VAL A 160 -13.75 -12.19 2.39
CA VAL A 160 -12.57 -11.35 2.11
C VAL A 160 -12.27 -10.34 3.23
N ASP A 161 -13.27 -9.94 4.03
CA ASP A 161 -13.08 -9.07 5.19
C ASP A 161 -12.16 -9.69 6.25
N GLN A 162 -12.22 -11.02 6.42
CA GLN A 162 -11.34 -11.76 7.34
C GLN A 162 -9.88 -11.76 6.88
N PHE A 163 -9.69 -11.57 5.57
CA PHE A 163 -8.38 -11.53 4.91
C PHE A 163 -7.96 -10.11 4.55
N THR A 164 -8.63 -9.10 5.12
CA THR A 164 -8.28 -7.69 4.94
C THR A 164 -7.63 -7.16 6.20
N THR A 165 -6.40 -6.68 6.07
CA THR A 165 -5.66 -6.03 7.14
C THR A 165 -5.30 -4.60 6.75
N GLY A 166 -4.53 -3.89 7.58
CA GLY A 166 -4.06 -2.56 7.25
C GLY A 166 -3.19 -1.93 8.33
N ALA A 167 -2.50 -0.85 7.96
CA ALA A 167 -1.66 -0.05 8.85
C ALA A 167 -2.08 1.42 8.81
N TYR A 168 -1.85 2.10 9.94
CA TYR A 168 -1.98 3.55 10.03
C TYR A 168 -0.68 4.22 9.62
N TYR A 169 -0.81 5.35 8.91
CA TYR A 169 0.26 6.25 8.51
C TYR A 169 -0.14 7.68 8.85
#